data_AF-A0A6J8CSC0-F1
#
_entry.id   AF-A0A6J8CSC0-F1
#
_cell.length_a   1.000
_cell.length_b   1.000
_cell.length_c   1.000
_cell.angle_alpha   90.00
_cell.angle_beta   90.00
_cell.angle_gamma   90.00
#
_symmetry.space_group_name_H-M   'P 1'
#
loop_
_entity.id
_entity.type
_entity.pdbx_description
1 polymer ?
#
loop_
_entity_poly.entity_id
_entity_poly.type
_entity_poly.pdbx_seq_one_letter_code
_entity_poly.pdbx_strand_id
1 'polypeptide(L)'
;MDLSDNSGWIQLDECRGYASNIHQAEEVRKTFEVSKRSTFVSYKTVLNFGENDKIPEKYRIRFSDLGEEVVPYDGTPFIITGRKVNSCIFGKDKHVADKKKKQQDKASNLEKDHPIPVKEKVMVQTSKKKNCPASIIMKEVICFPDFKVTENTEKRKRVVSEKIRDLINGDDEIKMEYRIYMKFPTDQDHQNTYQLGELIGFMNPINKDVSAKIDELVGHGVSSVSGMRRHLKVFVNETLFSGKTLPSINDVAYYPTDTIIRKHMYMAQTKLK
;
A
#
# COMPACT_ATOMS: atom_id res chain seq x y z
N MET A 1 -3.38 16.92 2.73
CA MET A 1 -2.24 16.66 1.83
C MET A 1 -2.73 17.06 0.46
N ASP A 2 -2.16 18.12 -0.13
CA ASP A 2 -2.64 18.61 -1.42
C ASP A 2 -2.08 17.71 -2.53
N LEU A 3 -2.95 16.93 -3.16
CA LEU A 3 -2.62 16.02 -4.26
C LEU A 3 -3.05 16.62 -5.61
N SER A 4 -3.39 17.90 -5.66
CA SER A 4 -3.96 18.61 -6.81
C SER A 4 -3.03 18.77 -8.01
N ASP A 5 -1.71 18.61 -7.83
CA ASP A 5 -0.73 18.82 -8.91
C ASP A 5 -0.73 17.70 -9.98
N ASN A 6 -1.51 16.64 -9.80
CA ASN A 6 -1.74 15.62 -10.82
C ASN A 6 -2.97 15.98 -11.67
N SER A 7 -2.77 16.23 -12.96
CA SER A 7 -3.72 16.83 -13.93
C SER A 7 -5.05 16.10 -14.20
N GLY A 8 -5.43 15.13 -13.38
CA GLY A 8 -6.72 14.42 -13.47
C GLY A 8 -7.24 13.90 -12.14
N TRP A 9 -6.64 14.33 -11.02
CA TRP A 9 -7.11 14.00 -9.69
C TRP A 9 -8.07 15.07 -9.17
N ILE A 10 -9.25 14.66 -8.74
CA ILE A 10 -10.26 15.54 -8.16
C ILE A 10 -10.38 15.19 -6.67
N GLN A 11 -9.80 16.04 -5.83
CA GLN A 11 -9.88 15.93 -4.38
C GLN A 11 -11.30 16.30 -3.91
N LEU A 12 -11.90 15.47 -3.05
CA LEU A 12 -13.23 15.69 -2.49
C LEU A 12 -13.17 16.13 -1.02
N ASP A 13 -12.33 15.46 -0.23
CA ASP A 13 -12.08 15.76 1.18
C ASP A 13 -10.62 15.42 1.53
N GLU A 14 -10.22 15.45 2.81
CA GLU A 14 -8.82 15.21 3.21
C GLU A 14 -8.27 13.82 2.84
N CYS A 15 -9.14 12.82 2.71
CA CYS A 15 -8.77 11.41 2.52
C CYS A 15 -9.40 10.78 1.28
N ARG A 16 -10.30 11.46 0.57
CA ARG A 16 -11.02 10.94 -0.58
C ARG A 16 -10.91 11.85 -1.80
N GLY A 17 -10.95 11.22 -2.95
CA GLY A 17 -11.08 11.87 -4.25
C GLY A 17 -11.31 10.85 -5.35
N TYR A 18 -11.30 11.28 -6.60
CA TYR A 18 -11.42 10.38 -7.73
C TYR A 18 -10.55 10.77 -8.91
N ALA A 19 -10.28 9.80 -9.77
CA ALA A 19 -9.60 9.96 -11.04
C ALA A 19 -10.47 9.43 -12.19
N SER A 20 -10.24 9.90 -13.42
CA SER A 20 -11.01 9.47 -14.60
C SER A 20 -10.47 8.20 -15.24
N ASN A 21 -9.28 7.73 -14.86
CA ASN A 21 -8.71 6.50 -15.37
C ASN A 21 -7.79 5.81 -14.35
N ILE A 22 -7.47 4.54 -14.63
CA ILE A 22 -6.64 3.72 -13.76
C ILE A 22 -5.20 4.23 -13.63
N HIS A 23 -4.64 4.81 -14.70
CA HIS A 23 -3.28 5.32 -14.69
C HIS A 23 -3.13 6.47 -13.69
N GLN A 24 -4.03 7.45 -13.76
CA GLN A 24 -4.10 8.58 -12.84
C GLN A 24 -4.32 8.11 -11.39
N ALA A 25 -5.23 7.14 -11.17
CA ALA A 25 -5.45 6.58 -9.84
C ALA A 25 -4.18 5.93 -9.26
N GLU A 26 -3.44 5.18 -10.08
CA GLU A 26 -2.18 4.55 -9.67
C GLU A 26 -1.04 5.57 -9.45
N GLU A 27 -0.98 6.65 -10.23
CA GLU A 27 -0.03 7.75 -10.00
C GLU A 27 -0.29 8.44 -8.67
N VAL A 28 -1.54 8.82 -8.40
CA VAL A 28 -1.92 9.44 -7.12
C VAL A 28 -1.63 8.48 -5.96
N ARG A 29 -1.88 7.17 -6.11
CA ARG A 29 -1.45 6.17 -5.12
C ARG A 29 0.06 6.24 -4.88
N LYS A 30 0.88 6.22 -5.93
CA LYS A 30 2.35 6.27 -5.80
C LYS A 30 2.82 7.56 -5.13
N THR A 31 2.27 8.70 -5.52
CA THR A 31 2.56 10.01 -4.90
C THR A 31 2.23 10.00 -3.42
N PHE A 32 1.08 9.43 -3.03
CA PHE A 32 0.71 9.24 -1.64
C PHE A 32 1.73 8.34 -0.89
N GLU A 33 2.11 7.20 -1.48
CA GLU A 33 3.08 6.27 -0.88
C GLU A 33 4.45 6.95 -0.61
N VAL A 34 4.92 7.76 -1.55
CA VAL A 34 6.17 8.54 -1.42
C VAL A 34 6.03 9.60 -0.34
N SER A 35 4.95 10.39 -0.40
CA SER A 35 4.75 11.53 0.49
C SER A 35 4.52 11.11 1.95
N LYS A 36 3.71 10.07 2.18
CA LYS A 36 3.48 9.48 3.51
C LYS A 36 4.55 8.48 3.95
N ARG A 37 5.54 8.19 3.09
CA ARG A 37 6.57 7.16 3.33
C ARG A 37 5.93 5.86 3.83
N SER A 38 4.98 5.35 3.07
CA SER A 38 4.20 4.16 3.41
C SER A 38 3.97 3.32 2.16
N THR A 39 4.32 2.04 2.19
CA THR A 39 4.10 1.13 1.05
C THR A 39 2.84 0.29 1.24
N PHE A 40 2.03 0.19 0.18
CA PHE A 40 0.83 -0.65 0.16
C PHE A 40 0.97 -1.76 -0.89
N VAL A 41 0.49 -2.94 -0.52
CA VAL A 41 0.53 -4.15 -1.34
C VAL A 41 -0.90 -4.54 -1.68
N SER A 42 -1.14 -4.96 -2.93
CA SER A 42 -2.47 -5.44 -3.34
C SER A 42 -2.99 -6.51 -2.37
N TYR A 43 -4.25 -6.36 -1.97
CA TYR A 43 -4.93 -7.28 -1.08
C TYR A 43 -6.11 -7.97 -1.73
N LYS A 44 -7.08 -7.21 -2.20
CA LYS A 44 -8.27 -7.73 -2.88
C LYS A 44 -8.45 -6.93 -4.15
N THR A 45 -8.51 -7.59 -5.29
CA THR A 45 -8.75 -6.93 -6.58
C THR A 45 -9.72 -7.81 -7.34
N VAL A 46 -10.75 -7.19 -7.92
CA VAL A 46 -11.59 -7.87 -8.90
C VAL A 46 -10.78 -8.16 -10.17
N LEU A 47 -11.16 -9.20 -10.89
CA LEU A 47 -10.58 -9.46 -12.21
C LEU A 47 -10.87 -8.25 -13.13
N ASN A 48 -9.87 -7.81 -13.90
CA ASN A 48 -9.97 -6.70 -14.87
C ASN A 48 -10.30 -5.32 -14.27
N PHE A 49 -9.88 -5.06 -13.01
CA PHE A 49 -9.91 -3.71 -12.45
C PHE A 49 -9.06 -2.76 -13.32
N GLY A 50 -9.69 -1.74 -13.88
CA GLY A 50 -9.13 -0.69 -14.72
C GLY A 50 -9.60 -0.76 -16.16
N GLU A 51 -10.29 -1.85 -16.52
CA GLU A 51 -10.68 -2.20 -17.90
C GLU A 51 -12.20 -2.26 -18.08
N ASN A 52 -12.98 -2.00 -17.02
CA ASN A 52 -14.44 -2.05 -17.03
C ASN A 52 -15.05 -0.67 -17.31
N ASP A 53 -14.93 -0.21 -18.56
CA ASP A 53 -15.64 0.98 -19.05
C ASP A 53 -17.10 0.70 -19.43
N LYS A 54 -17.51 -0.58 -19.44
CA LYS A 54 -18.86 -1.04 -19.77
C LYS A 54 -19.68 -1.42 -18.53
N ILE A 55 -21.00 -1.30 -18.67
CA ILE A 55 -21.95 -1.76 -17.66
C ILE A 55 -21.94 -3.30 -17.63
N PRO A 56 -21.74 -3.93 -16.46
CA PRO A 56 -21.77 -5.38 -16.34
C PRO A 56 -23.18 -5.93 -16.56
N GLU A 57 -23.32 -7.17 -17.05
CA GLU A 57 -24.61 -7.83 -17.29
C GLU A 57 -25.55 -7.78 -16.08
N LYS A 58 -24.99 -7.92 -14.88
CA LYS A 58 -25.71 -7.76 -13.61
C LYS A 58 -25.17 -6.53 -12.89
N TYR A 59 -26.03 -5.53 -12.75
CA TYR A 59 -25.69 -4.29 -12.08
C TYR A 59 -26.73 -3.89 -11.04
N ARG A 60 -26.35 -2.99 -10.14
CA ARG A 60 -27.24 -2.35 -9.18
C ARG A 60 -26.93 -0.87 -9.13
N ILE A 61 -27.94 -0.07 -9.42
CA ILE A 61 -27.87 1.39 -9.30
C ILE A 61 -27.92 1.76 -7.82
N ARG A 62 -27.03 2.66 -7.41
CA ARG A 62 -26.85 3.14 -6.05
C ARG A 62 -26.77 4.66 -6.06
N PHE A 63 -27.12 5.25 -4.93
CA PHE A 63 -26.94 6.68 -4.66
C PHE A 63 -25.96 6.93 -3.51
N SER A 64 -25.68 5.90 -2.71
CA SER A 64 -24.73 5.94 -1.61
C SER A 64 -23.89 4.67 -1.59
N ASP A 65 -22.66 4.82 -1.14
CA ASP A 65 -21.76 3.70 -0.93
C ASP A 65 -22.07 2.99 0.38
N LEU A 66 -22.25 1.67 0.33
CA LEU A 66 -22.49 0.89 1.54
C LEU A 66 -21.16 0.44 2.15
N GLY A 67 -20.92 0.82 3.40
CA GLY A 67 -19.77 0.37 4.21
C GLY A 67 -18.66 1.40 4.33
N GLU A 68 -17.65 1.32 3.47
CA GLU A 68 -16.38 2.07 3.63
C GLU A 68 -16.47 3.56 3.23
N GLU A 69 -17.63 3.98 2.71
CA GLU A 69 -17.93 5.37 2.29
C GLU A 69 -16.84 5.97 1.39
N VAL A 70 -16.44 5.24 0.35
CA VAL A 70 -15.40 5.71 -0.59
C VAL A 70 -16.00 6.69 -1.61
N VAL A 71 -17.24 6.42 -2.05
CA VAL A 71 -18.00 7.32 -2.93
C VAL A 71 -18.88 8.21 -2.05
N PRO A 72 -18.64 9.53 -1.99
CA PRO A 72 -19.48 10.43 -1.22
C PRO A 72 -20.87 10.56 -1.84
N TYR A 73 -21.87 10.88 -1.02
CA TYR A 73 -23.22 11.16 -1.49
C TYR A 73 -23.27 12.56 -2.11
N ASP A 74 -23.44 12.63 -3.42
CA ASP A 74 -23.65 13.88 -4.17
C ASP A 74 -25.03 13.94 -4.86
N GLY A 75 -25.85 12.90 -4.70
CA GLY A 75 -27.15 12.74 -5.37
C GLY A 75 -27.06 12.15 -6.79
N THR A 76 -25.86 11.92 -7.32
CA THR A 76 -25.65 11.32 -8.64
C THR A 76 -25.79 9.80 -8.54
N PRO A 77 -26.66 9.16 -9.34
CA PRO A 77 -26.75 7.71 -9.37
C PRO A 77 -25.51 7.09 -10.02
N PHE A 78 -25.13 5.91 -9.52
CA PHE A 78 -23.95 5.21 -9.99
C PHE A 78 -24.01 3.69 -9.86
N ILE A 79 -23.18 2.99 -10.62
CA ILE A 79 -22.96 1.54 -10.54
C ILE A 79 -21.52 1.30 -10.12
N ILE A 80 -21.31 0.46 -9.10
CA ILE A 80 -19.98 -0.01 -8.72
C ILE A 80 -19.63 -1.21 -9.59
N THR A 81 -18.63 -1.07 -10.46
CA THR A 81 -18.18 -2.14 -11.37
C THR A 81 -17.04 -2.95 -10.76
N GLY A 82 -16.17 -2.31 -9.98
CA GLY A 82 -14.97 -2.94 -9.47
C GLY A 82 -14.52 -2.42 -8.11
N ARG A 83 -13.76 -3.26 -7.40
CA ARG A 83 -13.14 -2.92 -6.12
C ARG A 83 -11.70 -3.40 -6.07
N LYS A 84 -10.81 -2.52 -5.64
CA LYS A 84 -9.41 -2.82 -5.35
C LYS A 84 -9.05 -2.29 -3.97
N VAL A 85 -8.35 -3.11 -3.20
CA VAL A 85 -7.88 -2.78 -1.85
C VAL A 85 -6.39 -3.05 -1.81
N ASN A 86 -5.61 -2.03 -1.47
CA ASN A 86 -4.19 -2.15 -1.22
C ASN A 86 -3.99 -2.02 0.30
N SER A 87 -3.55 -3.10 0.95
CA SER A 87 -3.29 -3.11 2.38
C SER A 87 -1.85 -2.67 2.66
N CYS A 88 -1.61 -2.00 3.78
CA CYS A 88 -0.25 -1.68 4.20
C CYS A 88 0.67 -2.91 4.20
N ILE A 89 1.95 -2.75 3.84
CA ILE A 89 2.95 -3.83 3.87
C ILE A 89 3.10 -4.45 5.27
N PHE A 90 2.86 -3.66 6.32
CA PHE A 90 2.84 -4.06 7.73
C PHE A 90 1.44 -4.53 8.20
N GLY A 91 0.50 -4.70 7.28
CA GLY A 91 -0.85 -5.18 7.57
C GLY A 91 -0.90 -6.60 8.13
N LYS A 92 -2.10 -7.19 8.15
CA LYS A 92 -2.29 -8.56 8.63
C LYS A 92 -1.47 -9.59 7.83
N ASP A 93 -0.98 -10.60 8.51
CA ASP A 93 -0.37 -11.75 7.86
C ASP A 93 -1.48 -12.65 7.31
N LYS A 94 -1.51 -12.82 5.99
CA LYS A 94 -2.55 -13.57 5.29
C LYS A 94 -2.29 -15.08 5.34
N HIS A 95 -1.05 -15.50 5.62
CA HIS A 95 -0.62 -16.89 5.59
C HIS A 95 -0.45 -17.49 6.99
N VAL A 96 -1.06 -16.90 8.02
CA VAL A 96 -0.98 -17.42 9.39
C VAL A 96 -1.53 -18.85 9.47
N ALA A 97 -2.67 -19.11 8.83
CA ALA A 97 -3.28 -20.44 8.78
C ALA A 97 -2.35 -21.45 8.07
N ASP A 98 -1.82 -21.09 6.90
CA ASP A 98 -0.89 -21.94 6.16
C ASP A 98 0.39 -22.23 6.95
N LYS A 99 0.92 -21.22 7.65
CA LYS A 99 2.09 -21.37 8.52
C LYS A 99 1.80 -22.30 9.69
N LYS A 100 0.64 -22.17 10.33
CA LYS A 100 0.21 -23.04 11.43
C LYS A 100 0.03 -24.48 10.95
N LYS A 101 -0.61 -24.68 9.79
CA LYS A 101 -0.75 -26.00 9.16
C LYS A 101 0.62 -26.63 8.87
N LYS A 102 1.54 -25.88 8.25
CA LYS A 102 2.91 -26.34 8.00
C LYS A 102 3.68 -26.70 9.28
N GLN A 103 3.42 -26.01 10.40
CA GLN A 103 4.01 -26.37 11.68
C GLN A 103 3.42 -27.66 12.25
N GLN A 104 2.10 -27.85 12.14
CA GLN A 104 1.42 -29.08 12.56
C GLN A 104 1.86 -30.28 11.71
N ASP A 105 1.92 -30.15 10.39
CA ASP A 105 2.37 -31.20 9.46
C ASP A 105 3.84 -31.60 9.70
N LYS A 106 4.65 -30.68 10.25
CA LYS A 106 6.02 -30.97 10.66
C LYS A 106 6.07 -31.72 11.98
N ALA A 107 5.32 -31.24 12.98
CA ALA A 107 5.24 -31.91 14.29
C ALA A 107 4.77 -33.36 14.12
N SER A 108 3.75 -33.59 13.30
CA SER A 108 3.23 -34.94 13.02
C SER A 108 4.18 -35.82 12.21
N ASN A 109 5.11 -35.25 11.43
CA ASN A 109 6.17 -36.04 10.76
C ASN A 109 7.28 -36.46 11.72
N LEU A 110 7.57 -35.66 12.75
CA LEU A 110 8.57 -35.99 13.76
C LEU A 110 8.12 -37.11 14.70
N GLU A 111 6.80 -37.29 14.86
CA GLU A 111 6.19 -38.35 15.69
C GLU A 111 6.12 -39.73 15.00
N LYS A 112 6.55 -39.86 13.74
CA LYS A 112 6.52 -41.14 12.99
C LYS A 112 7.77 -41.98 13.27
N ASP A 113 7.64 -43.31 13.17
CA ASP A 113 8.74 -44.28 13.38
C ASP A 113 9.96 -44.06 12.45
N HIS A 114 9.75 -43.41 11.30
CA HIS A 114 10.82 -43.02 10.36
C HIS A 114 10.65 -41.56 9.91
N PRO A 115 11.12 -40.59 10.71
CA PRO A 115 10.97 -39.17 10.37
C PRO A 115 11.90 -38.79 9.22
N ILE A 116 11.35 -38.15 8.19
CA ILE A 116 12.14 -37.62 7.08
C ILE A 116 12.77 -36.29 7.53
N PRO A 117 14.11 -36.15 7.54
CA PRO A 117 14.77 -34.91 7.96
C PRO A 117 14.47 -33.78 6.97
N VAL A 118 13.73 -32.78 7.42
CA VAL A 118 13.46 -31.56 6.65
C VAL A 118 14.52 -30.52 7.00
N LYS A 119 15.30 -30.08 5.99
CA LYS A 119 16.29 -29.00 6.18
C LYS A 119 15.60 -27.75 6.73
N GLU A 120 15.99 -27.32 7.92
CA GLU A 120 15.51 -26.08 8.51
C GLU A 120 16.19 -24.88 7.84
N LYS A 121 15.37 -24.01 7.25
CA LYS A 121 15.85 -22.68 6.87
C LYS A 121 15.85 -21.83 8.13
N VAL A 122 17.04 -21.47 8.62
CA VAL A 122 17.18 -20.49 9.70
C VAL A 122 16.54 -19.19 9.25
N MET A 123 15.47 -18.79 9.95
CA MET A 123 14.76 -17.56 9.63
C MET A 123 15.55 -16.38 10.20
N VAL A 124 16.38 -15.76 9.35
CA VAL A 124 17.27 -14.65 9.72
C VAL A 124 16.49 -13.39 10.14
N GLN A 125 15.25 -13.21 9.65
CA GLN A 125 14.43 -12.05 9.97
C GLN A 125 13.00 -12.45 10.30
N THR A 126 12.46 -11.86 11.36
CA THR A 126 11.04 -11.99 11.73
C THR A 126 10.13 -11.33 10.68
N SER A 127 8.87 -11.76 10.64
CA SER A 127 7.88 -11.20 9.71
C SER A 127 7.72 -9.70 9.92
N LYS A 128 7.64 -8.94 8.81
CA LYS A 128 7.30 -7.51 8.84
C LYS A 128 5.84 -7.26 9.22
N LYS A 129 4.98 -8.27 9.27
CA LYS A 129 3.53 -8.09 9.50
C LYS A 129 3.25 -7.69 10.95
N LYS A 130 2.56 -6.56 11.15
CA LYS A 130 2.22 -6.00 12.46
C LYS A 130 0.71 -5.92 12.70
N ASN A 131 -0.12 -6.37 11.74
CA ASN A 131 -1.58 -6.28 11.80
C ASN A 131 -2.12 -4.83 11.69
N CYS A 132 -1.46 -4.00 10.90
CA CYS A 132 -1.92 -2.63 10.63
C CYS A 132 -3.22 -2.61 9.81
N PRO A 133 -4.26 -1.86 10.23
CA PRO A 133 -5.54 -1.81 9.54
C PRO A 133 -5.53 -0.89 8.30
N ALA A 134 -4.54 0.00 8.18
CA ALA A 134 -4.44 0.96 7.09
C ALA A 134 -4.51 0.28 5.71
N SER A 135 -5.42 0.79 4.89
CA SER A 135 -5.60 0.34 3.52
C SER A 135 -6.05 1.49 2.63
N ILE A 136 -5.57 1.48 1.40
CA ILE A 136 -6.09 2.32 0.32
C ILE A 136 -7.19 1.52 -0.36
N ILE A 137 -8.37 2.11 -0.47
CA ILE A 137 -9.53 1.47 -1.08
C ILE A 137 -9.85 2.23 -2.35
N MET A 138 -9.95 1.53 -3.47
CA MET A 138 -10.36 2.05 -4.76
C MET A 138 -11.66 1.39 -5.21
N LYS A 139 -12.60 2.18 -5.70
CA LYS A 139 -13.87 1.72 -6.27
C LYS A 139 -14.05 2.29 -7.66
N GLU A 140 -14.29 1.41 -8.62
CA GLU A 140 -14.63 1.77 -9.98
C GLU A 140 -16.13 1.97 -10.08
N VAL A 141 -16.48 3.09 -10.67
CA VAL A 141 -17.85 3.57 -10.68
C VAL A 141 -18.17 4.13 -12.05
N ILE A 142 -19.33 3.74 -12.57
CA ILE A 142 -19.98 4.40 -13.71
C ILE A 142 -21.05 5.32 -13.15
N CYS A 143 -20.89 6.61 -13.35
CA CYS A 143 -21.80 7.66 -12.88
C CYS A 143 -22.75 8.10 -14.01
N PHE A 144 -23.97 8.47 -13.62
CA PHE A 144 -25.01 8.97 -14.53
C PHE A 144 -25.36 10.42 -14.16
N PRO A 145 -24.55 11.41 -14.61
CA PRO A 145 -24.68 12.80 -14.19
C PRO A 145 -26.05 13.43 -14.51
N ASP A 146 -26.64 13.06 -15.65
CA ASP A 146 -27.92 13.61 -16.14
C ASP A 146 -29.13 13.19 -15.26
N PHE A 147 -28.93 12.22 -14.38
CA PHE A 147 -29.95 11.66 -13.51
C PHE A 147 -29.77 12.08 -12.05
N LYS A 148 -29.00 13.14 -11.80
CA LYS A 148 -28.74 13.66 -10.46
C LYS A 148 -30.03 14.06 -9.75
N VAL A 149 -30.18 13.61 -8.50
CA VAL A 149 -31.36 13.87 -7.67
C VAL A 149 -31.05 14.99 -6.67
N THR A 150 -31.87 16.05 -6.69
CA THR A 150 -31.79 17.17 -5.74
C THR A 150 -32.44 16.84 -4.39
N GLU A 151 -33.58 16.14 -4.41
CA GLU A 151 -34.32 15.74 -3.21
C GLU A 151 -34.02 14.29 -2.81
N ASN A 152 -33.36 14.09 -1.68
CA ASN A 152 -32.97 12.78 -1.16
C ASN A 152 -34.18 11.98 -0.62
N THR A 153 -35.10 11.59 -1.50
CA THR A 153 -36.26 10.76 -1.18
C THR A 153 -36.17 9.40 -1.87
N GLU A 154 -36.55 8.34 -1.16
CA GLU A 154 -36.50 6.97 -1.70
C GLU A 154 -37.41 6.79 -2.93
N LYS A 155 -38.57 7.47 -2.94
CA LYS A 155 -39.48 7.47 -4.10
C LYS A 155 -38.79 8.00 -5.36
N ARG A 156 -38.05 9.11 -5.24
CA ARG A 156 -37.39 9.74 -6.39
C ARG A 156 -36.19 8.92 -6.87
N LYS A 157 -35.39 8.38 -5.94
CA LYS A 157 -34.31 7.43 -6.26
C LYS A 157 -34.82 6.21 -7.02
N ARG A 158 -35.97 5.66 -6.62
CA ARG A 158 -36.60 4.51 -7.29
C ARG A 158 -37.01 4.84 -8.72
N VAL A 159 -37.72 5.96 -8.92
CA VAL A 159 -38.15 6.42 -10.26
C VAL A 159 -36.94 6.64 -11.17
N VAL A 160 -35.89 7.28 -10.66
CA VAL A 160 -34.65 7.49 -11.43
C VAL A 160 -33.95 6.16 -11.77
N SER A 161 -33.89 5.24 -10.82
CA SER A 161 -33.29 3.91 -11.04
C SER A 161 -34.09 3.05 -12.03
N GLU A 162 -35.41 3.23 -12.09
CA GLU A 162 -36.26 2.61 -13.11
C GLU A 162 -35.95 3.19 -14.49
N LYS A 163 -35.94 4.53 -14.63
CA LYS A 163 -35.59 5.19 -15.90
C LYS A 163 -34.23 4.79 -16.45
N ILE A 164 -33.19 4.77 -15.61
CA ILE A 164 -31.84 4.38 -16.05
C ILE A 164 -31.84 2.92 -16.54
N ARG A 165 -32.55 2.01 -15.86
CA ARG A 165 -32.64 0.62 -16.29
C ARG A 165 -33.35 0.48 -17.63
N ASP A 166 -34.43 1.22 -17.83
CA ASP A 166 -35.19 1.19 -19.08
C ASP A 166 -34.33 1.65 -20.25
N LEU A 167 -33.57 2.75 -20.08
CA LEU A 167 -32.65 3.26 -21.11
C LEU A 167 -31.49 2.29 -21.38
N ILE A 168 -30.92 1.67 -20.34
CA ILE A 168 -29.83 0.68 -20.52
C ILE A 168 -30.33 -0.55 -21.30
N ASN A 169 -31.56 -0.99 -21.03
CA ASN A 169 -32.16 -2.13 -21.72
C ASN A 169 -32.68 -1.78 -23.13
N GLY A 170 -33.04 -0.52 -23.36
CA GLY A 170 -33.48 0.00 -24.65
C GLY A 170 -32.35 0.27 -25.64
N ASP A 171 -31.09 0.16 -25.20
CA ASP A 171 -29.88 0.50 -25.98
C ASP A 171 -29.87 1.99 -26.41
N ASP A 172 -30.51 2.85 -25.61
CA ASP A 172 -30.56 4.29 -25.83
C ASP A 172 -29.20 4.94 -25.50
N GLU A 173 -28.89 6.08 -26.13
CA GLU A 173 -27.66 6.82 -25.85
C GLU A 173 -27.74 7.50 -24.47
N ILE A 174 -27.01 6.95 -23.49
CA ILE A 174 -26.93 7.48 -22.13
C ILE A 174 -25.54 8.05 -21.89
N LYS A 175 -25.48 9.30 -21.43
CA LYS A 175 -24.23 9.89 -20.96
C LYS A 175 -23.77 9.20 -19.67
N MET A 176 -22.64 8.50 -19.78
CA MET A 176 -21.99 7.82 -18.66
C MET A 176 -20.58 8.37 -18.42
N GLU A 177 -20.20 8.47 -17.16
CA GLU A 177 -18.86 8.92 -16.75
C GLU A 177 -18.19 7.84 -15.92
N TYR A 178 -17.03 7.37 -16.37
CA TYR A 178 -16.21 6.44 -15.61
C TYR A 178 -15.34 7.20 -14.59
N ARG A 179 -15.38 6.77 -13.33
CA ARG A 179 -14.63 7.36 -12.22
C ARG A 179 -14.06 6.27 -11.31
N ILE A 180 -12.84 6.48 -10.85
CA ILE A 180 -12.20 5.65 -9.84
C ILE A 180 -12.09 6.46 -8.55
N TYR A 181 -13.00 6.20 -7.61
CA TYR A 181 -12.95 6.81 -6.29
C TYR A 181 -11.90 6.11 -5.44
N MET A 182 -11.12 6.89 -4.70
CA MET A 182 -10.10 6.39 -3.79
C MET A 182 -10.28 6.98 -2.40
N LYS A 183 -10.08 6.12 -1.39
CA LYS A 183 -9.99 6.50 0.01
C LYS A 183 -8.61 6.11 0.53
N PHE A 184 -7.87 7.12 1.00
CA PHE A 184 -6.57 6.98 1.62
C PHE A 184 -6.71 6.79 3.13
N PRO A 185 -5.83 6.00 3.76
CA PRO A 185 -5.79 5.89 5.20
C PRO A 185 -5.29 7.21 5.82
N THR A 186 -5.83 7.51 6.99
CA THR A 186 -5.37 8.61 7.83
C THR A 186 -4.19 8.17 8.69
N ASP A 187 -3.50 9.13 9.30
CA ASP A 187 -2.39 8.80 10.21
C ASP A 187 -2.89 8.01 11.44
N GLN A 188 -4.14 8.20 11.86
CA GLN A 188 -4.78 7.43 12.94
C GLN A 188 -4.92 5.94 12.60
N ASP A 189 -5.16 5.60 11.33
CA ASP A 189 -5.24 4.21 10.88
C ASP A 189 -3.89 3.47 11.00
N HIS A 190 -2.79 4.20 11.13
CA HIS A 190 -1.45 3.65 11.39
C HIS A 190 -1.06 3.65 12.87
N GLN A 191 -1.58 4.59 13.68
CA GLN A 191 -1.11 4.92 15.03
C GLN A 191 -1.18 3.78 16.05
N ASN A 192 -1.99 2.76 15.82
CA ASN A 192 -2.16 1.66 16.79
C ASN A 192 -1.21 0.47 16.55
N THR A 193 -0.27 0.55 15.60
CA THR A 193 0.49 -0.64 15.19
C THR A 193 2.01 -0.47 15.15
N TYR A 194 2.52 0.73 14.83
CA TYR A 194 3.97 1.01 14.77
C TYR A 194 4.24 2.52 14.59
N GLN A 195 5.46 2.98 14.93
CA GLN A 195 5.93 4.32 14.57
C GLN A 195 6.40 4.34 13.11
N LEU A 196 5.82 5.19 12.25
CA LEU A 196 6.22 5.28 10.83
C LEU A 196 7.73 5.52 10.65
N GLY A 197 8.36 6.26 11.56
CA GLY A 197 9.81 6.55 11.54
C GLY A 197 10.73 5.34 11.70
N GLU A 198 10.34 4.34 12.52
CA GLU A 198 11.12 3.08 12.64
C GLU A 198 11.07 2.23 11.37
N LEU A 199 10.05 2.43 10.53
CA LEU A 199 9.78 1.59 9.38
C LEU A 199 10.36 2.08 8.06
N ILE A 200 10.84 3.33 8.02
CA ILE A 200 11.59 3.89 6.89
C ILE A 200 12.81 3.01 6.58
N GLY A 201 13.44 2.42 7.60
CA GLY A 201 14.55 1.48 7.46
C GLY A 201 14.24 0.15 6.77
N PHE A 202 12.96 -0.24 6.67
CA PHE A 202 12.55 -1.47 5.97
C PHE A 202 12.17 -1.25 4.50
N MET A 203 11.88 0.01 4.12
CA MET A 203 11.39 0.38 2.79
C MET A 203 12.46 1.06 1.94
N ASN A 204 13.38 1.79 2.58
CA ASN A 204 14.63 2.22 1.97
C ASN A 204 15.74 1.28 2.44
N PRO A 205 16.03 0.19 1.70
CA PRO A 205 17.21 -0.60 1.99
C PRO A 205 18.42 0.33 1.97
N ILE A 206 19.37 0.12 2.89
CA ILE A 206 20.65 0.81 2.89
C ILE A 206 21.23 0.75 1.47
N ASN A 207 21.76 1.89 1.00
CA ASN A 207 22.47 1.97 -0.26
C ASN A 207 23.58 0.91 -0.29
N LYS A 208 23.72 0.18 -1.41
CA LYS A 208 24.65 -0.95 -1.51
C LYS A 208 26.07 -0.59 -1.12
N ASP A 209 26.52 0.62 -1.46
CA ASP A 209 27.88 1.10 -1.16
C ASP A 209 28.05 1.36 0.34
N VAL A 210 27.02 1.91 0.99
CA VAL A 210 26.98 2.09 2.45
C VAL A 210 26.95 0.72 3.15
N SER A 211 26.20 -0.26 2.63
CA SER A 211 26.19 -1.62 3.17
C SER A 211 27.54 -2.31 3.01
N ALA A 212 28.20 -2.15 1.84
CA ALA A 212 29.52 -2.71 1.60
C ALA A 212 30.56 -2.08 2.55
N LYS A 213 30.44 -0.77 2.81
CA LYS A 213 31.31 -0.09 3.77
C LYS A 213 31.10 -0.59 5.20
N ILE A 214 29.88 -0.94 5.60
CA ILE A 214 29.63 -1.59 6.90
C ILE A 214 30.34 -2.94 6.97
N ASP A 215 30.20 -3.78 5.94
CA ASP A 215 30.88 -5.09 5.88
C ASP A 215 32.41 -4.92 6.00
N GLU A 216 32.99 -3.95 5.27
CA GLU A 216 34.42 -3.61 5.33
C GLU A 216 34.85 -3.16 6.73
N LEU A 217 34.14 -2.22 7.35
CA LEU A 217 34.48 -1.67 8.66
C LEU A 217 34.37 -2.71 9.78
N VAL A 218 33.41 -3.63 9.68
CA VAL A 218 33.32 -4.77 10.60
C VAL A 218 34.52 -5.71 10.42
N GLY A 219 34.96 -5.95 9.18
CA GLY A 219 36.19 -6.69 8.90
C GLY A 219 37.45 -6.05 9.50
N HIS A 220 37.49 -4.72 9.58
CA HIS A 220 38.56 -3.96 10.24
C HIS A 220 38.39 -3.85 11.77
N GLY A 221 37.40 -4.51 12.37
CA GLY A 221 37.23 -4.58 13.82
C GLY A 221 36.36 -3.50 14.45
N VAL A 222 35.62 -2.71 13.65
CA VAL A 222 34.66 -1.73 14.21
C VAL A 222 33.48 -2.47 14.85
N SER A 223 33.39 -2.39 16.19
CA SER A 223 32.39 -3.12 16.99
C SER A 223 31.30 -2.23 17.59
N SER A 224 31.47 -0.91 17.59
CA SER A 224 30.50 0.03 18.16
C SER A 224 29.62 0.70 17.10
N VAL A 225 28.32 0.82 17.41
CA VAL A 225 27.33 1.47 16.54
C VAL A 225 27.63 2.96 16.36
N SER A 226 28.06 3.63 17.42
CA SER A 226 28.45 5.04 17.39
C SER A 226 29.67 5.29 16.50
N GLY A 227 30.69 4.42 16.59
CA GLY A 227 31.86 4.44 15.71
C GLY A 227 31.47 4.20 14.26
N MET A 228 30.67 3.16 14.00
CA MET A 228 30.17 2.84 12.67
C MET A 228 29.44 4.03 12.04
N ARG A 229 28.49 4.66 12.75
CA ARG A 229 27.77 5.84 12.28
C ARG A 229 28.71 7.00 11.90
N ARG A 230 29.75 7.24 12.69
CA ARG A 230 30.74 8.29 12.40
C ARG A 230 31.50 7.99 11.11
N HIS A 231 31.96 6.75 10.93
CA HIS A 231 32.65 6.34 9.70
C HIS A 231 31.75 6.41 8.46
N LEU A 232 30.49 5.98 8.57
CA LEU A 232 29.54 6.07 7.47
C LEU A 232 29.26 7.52 7.06
N LYS A 233 29.11 8.43 8.03
CA LYS A 233 28.91 9.86 7.74
C LYS A 233 30.08 10.45 6.94
N VAL A 234 31.31 10.12 7.32
CA VAL A 234 32.52 10.53 6.60
C VAL A 234 32.54 9.95 5.19
N PHE A 235 32.29 8.64 5.06
CA PHE A 235 32.25 7.95 3.77
C PHE A 235 31.20 8.54 2.81
N VAL A 236 29.99 8.85 3.31
CA VAL A 236 28.94 9.44 2.50
C VAL A 236 29.34 10.83 2.00
N ASN A 237 29.90 11.66 2.90
CA ASN A 237 30.26 13.04 2.59
C ASN A 237 31.49 13.14 1.67
N GLU A 238 32.55 12.38 1.97
CA GLU A 238 33.86 12.56 1.35
C GLU A 238 34.08 11.62 0.16
N THR A 239 33.41 10.46 0.13
CA THR A 239 33.62 9.44 -0.92
C THR A 239 32.43 9.34 -1.87
N LEU A 240 31.21 9.12 -1.36
CA LEU A 240 30.03 8.89 -2.20
C LEU A 240 29.52 10.16 -2.90
N PHE A 241 29.52 11.29 -2.21
CA PHE A 241 28.98 12.56 -2.70
C PHE A 241 30.04 13.67 -2.81
N SER A 242 31.30 13.29 -3.07
CA SER A 242 32.39 14.25 -3.28
C SER A 242 32.04 15.24 -4.41
N GLY A 243 31.97 16.53 -4.08
CA GLY A 243 31.64 17.60 -5.02
C GLY A 243 30.17 17.63 -5.52
N LYS A 244 29.27 16.85 -4.92
CA LYS A 244 27.83 16.81 -5.26
C LYS A 244 26.95 17.32 -4.12
N THR A 245 25.69 17.61 -4.41
CA THR A 245 24.70 17.94 -3.38
C THR A 245 24.49 16.74 -2.45
N LEU A 246 24.70 16.95 -1.15
CA LEU A 246 24.58 15.90 -0.16
C LEU A 246 23.13 15.45 0.01
N PRO A 247 22.89 14.14 0.22
CA PRO A 247 21.57 13.65 0.61
C PRO A 247 21.19 14.21 1.98
N SER A 248 19.88 14.33 2.23
CA SER A 248 19.36 14.76 3.53
C SER A 248 19.86 13.82 4.64
N ILE A 249 20.19 14.36 5.81
CA ILE A 249 20.61 13.55 6.97
C ILE A 249 19.51 12.58 7.45
N ASN A 250 18.26 12.84 7.08
CA ASN A 250 17.12 11.98 7.37
C ASN A 250 16.94 10.86 6.32
N ASP A 251 17.77 10.82 5.27
CA ASP A 251 17.75 9.77 4.27
C ASP A 251 18.43 8.50 4.79
N VAL A 252 17.61 7.57 5.26
CA VAL A 252 18.02 6.30 5.87
C VAL A 252 18.82 5.41 4.90
N ALA A 253 18.73 5.61 3.59
CA ALA A 253 19.52 4.86 2.63
C ALA A 253 21.02 5.19 2.73
N TYR A 254 21.36 6.44 3.06
CA TYR A 254 22.75 6.92 3.19
C TYR A 254 23.17 7.12 4.65
N TYR A 255 22.25 7.58 5.51
CA TYR A 255 22.47 7.80 6.94
C TYR A 255 21.57 6.87 7.76
N PRO A 256 21.92 5.59 7.88
CA PRO A 256 21.09 4.61 8.57
C PRO A 256 21.01 4.90 10.07
N THR A 257 19.88 4.50 10.68
CA THR A 257 19.68 4.61 12.13
C THR A 257 20.49 3.57 12.90
N ASP A 258 20.73 3.82 14.18
CA ASP A 258 21.48 2.92 15.08
C ASP A 258 20.94 1.49 15.08
N THR A 259 19.61 1.32 14.97
CA THR A 259 18.95 0.00 14.89
C THR A 259 19.34 -0.75 13.62
N ILE A 260 19.39 -0.06 12.48
CA ILE A 260 19.76 -0.65 11.18
C ILE A 260 21.25 -0.96 11.17
N ILE A 261 22.08 -0.03 11.66
CA ILE A 261 23.53 -0.23 11.79
C ILE A 261 23.82 -1.49 12.60
N ARG A 262 23.22 -1.64 13.79
CA ARG A 262 23.40 -2.82 14.65
C ARG A 262 23.05 -4.12 13.94
N LYS A 263 21.95 -4.14 13.18
CA LYS A 263 21.54 -5.32 12.40
C LYS A 263 22.54 -5.67 11.31
N HIS A 264 23.00 -4.69 10.53
CA HIS A 264 23.97 -4.92 9.46
C HIS A 264 25.34 -5.33 10.00
N MET A 265 25.77 -4.74 11.11
CA MET A 265 26.99 -5.16 11.81
C MET A 265 26.93 -6.62 12.25
N TYR A 266 25.81 -7.05 12.85
CA TYR A 266 25.59 -8.44 13.24
C TYR A 266 25.64 -9.38 12.01
N MET A 267 24.99 -9.01 10.91
CA MET A 267 25.04 -9.79 9.67
C MET A 267 26.46 -9.90 9.10
N ALA A 268 27.22 -8.81 9.07
CA ALA A 268 28.61 -8.81 8.65
C ALA A 268 29.47 -9.74 9.53
N GLN A 269 29.30 -9.68 10.85
CA GLN A 269 30.00 -10.55 11.80
C GLN A 269 29.67 -12.03 11.58
N THR A 270 28.42 -12.36 11.25
CA THR A 270 28.04 -13.75 10.96
C THR A 270 28.63 -14.28 9.66
N LYS A 271 28.99 -13.42 8.69
CA LYS A 271 29.67 -13.84 7.45
C LYS A 271 31.17 -14.09 7.64
N LEU A 272 31.76 -13.49 8.67
CA LEU A 272 33.19 -13.63 8.98
C LEU A 272 33.50 -14.88 9.83
N LYS A 273 32.48 -15.54 10.36
CA LYS A 273 32.57 -16.83 11.06
C LYS A 273 32.42 -17.98 10.07
#